data_AF-A0A1M6N3P4-F1
#
_entry.id   AF-A0A1M6N3P4-F1
#
_cell.length_a   1.000
_cell.length_b   1.000
_cell.length_c   1.000
_cell.angle_alpha   90.00
_cell.angle_beta   90.00
_cell.angle_gamma   90.00
#
_symmetry.space_group_name_H-M   'P 1'
#
loop_
_entity.id
_entity.type
_entity.pdbx_description
1 polymer ?
#
loop_
_entity_poly.entity_id
_entity_poly.type
_entity_poly.pdbx_seq_one_letter_code
_entity_poly.pdbx_strand_id
1 'polypeptide(L)'
;MYQQANPFLQHAINHGQSLIAEMNKARSLSQDIVSACDSAMMSMNAGNTQNAINSVQSIRNMATQVAQSTQIFNQAINKRLDMSSYMLNHIQQKIGELSGAIQSLKASTAHSQSMNWGQYSNQYGHSSAHQMMPGQFGSSMPQQ
;
A
#
# COMPACT_ATOMS: atom_id res chain seq x y z
N MET A 1 23.40 8.56 15.75
CA MET A 1 22.30 8.59 14.76
C MET A 1 21.21 7.67 15.30
N TYR A 2 20.09 8.23 15.79
CA TYR A 2 18.97 7.40 16.23
C TYR A 2 18.33 6.77 14.98
N GLN A 3 18.31 5.43 14.91
CA GLN A 3 17.55 4.71 13.89
C GLN A 3 16.08 5.06 14.08
N GLN A 4 15.56 5.93 13.21
CA GLN A 4 14.14 6.20 13.14
C GLN A 4 13.46 4.89 12.70
N ALA A 5 12.84 4.20 13.64
CA ALA A 5 12.20 2.92 13.38
C ALA A 5 11.14 3.09 12.29
N ASN A 6 11.07 2.12 11.37
CA ASN A 6 10.13 2.17 10.27
C ASN A 6 8.69 2.40 10.81
N PRO A 7 7.99 3.47 10.38
CA PRO A 7 6.70 3.84 10.96
C PRO A 7 5.63 2.77 10.75
N PHE A 8 5.71 1.99 9.66
CA PHE A 8 4.83 0.86 9.44
C PHE A 8 5.10 -0.28 10.43
N LEU A 9 6.36 -0.60 10.70
CA LEU A 9 6.71 -1.64 11.67
C LEU A 9 6.27 -1.23 13.09
N GLN A 10 6.48 0.04 13.46
CA GLN A 10 6.02 0.59 14.74
C GLN A 10 4.48 0.54 14.85
N HIS A 11 3.77 0.94 13.81
CA HIS A 11 2.31 0.85 13.74
C HIS A 11 1.82 -0.60 13.88
N ALA A 12 2.43 -1.53 13.14
CA ALA A 12 2.07 -2.94 13.16
C ALA A 12 2.31 -3.59 14.54
N ILE A 13 3.41 -3.26 15.21
CA ILE A 13 3.72 -3.76 16.55
C ILE A 13 2.70 -3.22 17.56
N ASN A 14 2.53 -1.89 17.62
CA ASN A 14 1.67 -1.25 18.62
C ASN A 14 0.20 -1.67 18.48
N HIS A 15 -0.33 -1.64 17.25
CA HIS A 15 -1.71 -2.06 17.02
C HIS A 15 -1.88 -3.58 17.01
N GLY A 16 -0.85 -4.34 16.69
CA GLY A 16 -0.89 -5.81 16.76
C GLY A 16 -0.99 -6.33 18.19
N GLN A 17 -0.17 -5.78 19.09
CA GLN A 17 -0.22 -6.14 20.51
C GLN A 17 -1.54 -5.72 21.16
N SER A 18 -1.99 -4.49 20.89
CA SER A 18 -3.29 -4.01 21.39
C SER A 18 -4.46 -4.87 20.89
N LEU A 19 -4.45 -5.25 19.61
CA LEU A 19 -5.50 -6.10 19.02
C LEU A 19 -5.57 -7.49 19.69
N ILE A 20 -4.42 -8.13 19.90
CA ILE A 20 -4.37 -9.44 20.56
C ILE A 20 -4.80 -9.33 22.03
N ALA A 21 -4.34 -8.29 22.73
CA ALA A 21 -4.70 -8.06 24.13
C ALA A 21 -6.21 -7.87 24.31
N GLU A 22 -6.84 -7.02 23.49
CA GLU A 22 -8.29 -6.79 23.56
C GLU A 22 -9.08 -8.05 23.22
N MET A 23 -8.69 -8.80 22.19
CA MET A 23 -9.36 -10.07 21.87
C MET A 23 -9.28 -11.09 23.01
N ASN A 24 -8.11 -11.23 23.63
CA ASN A 24 -7.93 -12.13 24.76
C ASN A 24 -8.75 -11.68 25.98
N LYS A 25 -8.82 -10.37 26.23
CA LYS A 25 -9.66 -9.79 27.28
C LYS A 25 -11.14 -10.06 27.04
N ALA A 26 -11.65 -9.77 25.84
CA ALA A 26 -13.04 -10.02 25.47
C ALA A 26 -13.39 -11.52 25.59
N ARG A 27 -12.48 -12.40 25.19
CA ARG A 27 -12.63 -13.86 25.34
C ARG A 27 -12.72 -14.26 26.81
N SER A 28 -11.79 -13.80 27.65
CA SER A 28 -11.80 -14.11 29.10
C SER A 28 -13.10 -13.64 29.75
N LEU A 29 -13.49 -12.38 29.51
CA LEU A 29 -14.73 -11.81 30.05
C LEU A 29 -15.96 -12.60 29.58
N SER A 30 -15.97 -13.11 28.35
CA SER A 30 -17.07 -13.93 27.85
C SER A 30 -17.18 -15.27 28.61
N GLN A 31 -16.05 -15.88 29.00
CA GLN A 31 -16.03 -17.08 29.83
C GLN A 31 -16.48 -16.79 31.26
N ASP A 32 -16.07 -15.64 31.80
CA ASP A 32 -16.48 -15.18 33.14
C ASP A 32 -17.99 -14.88 33.18
N ILE A 33 -18.55 -14.33 32.10
CA ILE A 33 -20.00 -14.11 31.95
C ILE A 33 -20.76 -15.44 32.04
N VAL A 34 -20.32 -16.47 31.31
CA VAL A 34 -20.96 -17.80 31.37
C VAL A 34 -20.94 -18.34 32.80
N SER A 35 -19.78 -18.27 33.47
CA SER A 35 -19.63 -18.74 34.85
C SER A 35 -20.51 -17.96 35.84
N ALA A 36 -20.66 -16.64 35.63
CA ALA A 36 -21.53 -15.81 36.44
C ALA A 36 -23.03 -16.07 36.16
N CYS A 37 -23.40 -16.42 34.93
CA CYS A 37 -24.75 -16.88 34.60
C CYS A 37 -25.09 -18.18 35.35
N ASP A 38 -24.17 -19.14 35.37
CA ASP A 38 -24.35 -20.39 36.12
C ASP A 38 -24.52 -20.11 37.62
N SER A 39 -23.70 -19.23 38.18
CA SER A 39 -23.78 -18.80 39.59
C SER A 39 -25.11 -18.09 39.91
N ALA A 40 -25.60 -17.26 38.99
CA ALA A 40 -26.89 -16.61 39.11
C ALA A 40 -28.03 -17.64 39.13
N MET A 41 -28.01 -18.60 38.20
CA MET A 41 -28.99 -19.68 38.13
C MET A 41 -29.01 -20.53 39.40
N MET A 42 -27.84 -20.93 39.90
CA MET A 42 -27.74 -21.66 41.16
C MET A 42 -28.31 -20.87 42.34
N SER A 43 -28.00 -19.57 42.42
CA SER A 43 -28.51 -18.70 43.49
C SER A 43 -30.03 -18.51 43.40
N MET A 44 -30.58 -18.35 42.19
CA MET A 44 -32.03 -18.27 41.97
C MET A 44 -32.73 -19.56 42.38
N ASN A 45 -32.21 -20.72 41.97
CA ASN A 45 -32.77 -22.03 42.31
C ASN A 45 -32.72 -22.32 43.83
N ALA A 46 -31.72 -21.76 44.53
CA ALA A 46 -31.60 -21.86 45.97
C ALA A 46 -32.46 -20.84 46.75
N GLY A 47 -33.24 -19.99 46.06
CA GLY A 47 -33.99 -18.89 46.68
C GLY A 47 -33.10 -17.76 47.23
N ASN A 48 -31.82 -17.76 46.90
CA ASN A 48 -30.86 -16.74 47.30
C ASN A 48 -30.87 -15.57 46.30
N THR A 49 -31.93 -14.78 46.37
CA THR A 49 -32.17 -13.64 45.47
C THR A 49 -31.07 -12.59 45.53
N GLN A 50 -30.46 -12.36 46.70
CA GLN A 50 -29.40 -11.37 46.85
C GLN A 50 -28.14 -11.76 46.05
N ASN A 51 -27.69 -13.02 46.16
CA ASN A 51 -26.54 -13.49 45.40
C ASN A 51 -26.84 -13.52 43.90
N ALA A 52 -28.07 -13.89 43.52
CA ALA A 52 -28.49 -13.84 42.12
C ALA A 52 -28.39 -12.41 41.54
N ILE A 53 -28.88 -11.40 42.28
CA ILE A 53 -28.78 -9.99 41.86
C ILE A 53 -27.31 -9.57 41.72
N ASN A 54 -26.46 -9.94 42.67
CA ASN A 54 -25.02 -9.63 42.61
C ASN A 54 -24.36 -10.25 41.36
N SER A 55 -24.68 -11.52 41.05
CA SER A 55 -24.19 -12.17 39.83
C SER A 55 -24.70 -11.47 38.56
N VAL A 56 -25.97 -11.08 38.50
CA VAL A 56 -26.55 -10.34 37.36
C VAL A 56 -25.87 -8.98 37.16
N GLN A 57 -25.59 -8.25 38.24
CA GLN A 57 -24.86 -6.99 38.16
C GLN A 57 -23.43 -7.20 37.65
N SER A 58 -22.75 -8.26 38.11
CA SER A 58 -21.43 -8.64 37.60
C SER A 58 -21.46 -8.96 36.09
N ILE A 59 -22.43 -9.76 35.65
CA ILE A 59 -22.65 -10.09 34.22
C ILE A 59 -22.78 -8.81 33.39
N ARG A 60 -23.62 -7.85 33.83
CA ARG A 60 -23.81 -6.58 33.13
C ARG A 60 -22.50 -5.81 32.98
N ASN A 61 -21.71 -5.74 34.05
CA ASN A 61 -20.43 -5.04 34.05
C ASN A 61 -19.42 -5.71 33.10
N MET A 62 -19.35 -7.03 33.11
CA MET A 62 -18.47 -7.78 32.20
C MET A 62 -18.92 -7.65 30.75
N ALA A 63 -20.23 -7.73 30.46
CA ALA A 63 -20.77 -7.54 29.12
C ALA A 63 -20.46 -6.14 28.56
N THR A 64 -20.52 -5.11 29.42
CA THR A 64 -20.12 -3.74 29.06
C THR A 64 -18.64 -3.68 28.68
N GLN A 65 -17.77 -4.37 29.44
CA GLN A 65 -16.35 -4.44 29.13
C GLN A 65 -16.06 -5.22 27.85
N VAL A 66 -16.82 -6.29 27.54
CA VAL A 66 -16.72 -7.01 26.26
C VAL A 66 -17.06 -6.07 25.10
N ALA A 67 -18.14 -5.29 25.21
CA ALA A 67 -18.53 -4.33 24.18
C ALA A 67 -17.44 -3.27 23.95
N GLN A 68 -16.87 -2.71 25.02
CA GLN A 68 -15.77 -1.74 24.93
C GLN A 68 -14.53 -2.35 24.29
N SER A 69 -14.13 -3.54 24.70
CA SER A 69 -12.97 -4.25 24.16
C SER A 69 -13.15 -4.54 22.66
N THR A 70 -14.36 -4.94 22.26
CA THR A 70 -14.73 -5.15 20.85
C THR A 70 -14.67 -3.85 20.04
N GLN A 71 -15.08 -2.71 20.61
CA GLN A 71 -14.96 -1.41 19.94
C GLN A 71 -13.49 -1.03 19.70
N ILE A 72 -12.63 -1.21 20.71
CA ILE A 72 -11.18 -0.93 20.59
C ILE A 72 -10.54 -1.86 19.55
N PHE A 73 -10.92 -3.15 19.56
CA PHE A 73 -10.50 -4.12 18.56
C PHE A 73 -10.85 -3.68 17.13
N ASN A 74 -12.09 -3.25 16.89
CA ASN A 74 -12.52 -2.77 15.58
C ASN A 74 -11.74 -1.52 15.15
N GLN A 75 -11.46 -0.59 16.07
CA GLN A 75 -10.64 0.58 15.78
C GLN A 75 -9.20 0.19 15.40
N ALA A 76 -8.60 -0.79 16.08
CA ALA A 76 -7.27 -1.28 15.77
C ALA A 76 -7.21 -1.95 14.39
N ILE A 77 -8.25 -2.70 14.00
CA ILE A 77 -8.36 -3.29 12.65
C ILE A 77 -8.41 -2.19 11.60
N ASN A 78 -9.29 -1.20 11.75
CA ASN A 78 -9.44 -0.13 10.76
C ASN A 78 -8.12 0.61 10.55
N LYS A 79 -7.42 0.97 11.62
CA LYS A 79 -6.08 1.59 11.55
C LYS A 79 -5.05 0.72 10.81
N ARG A 80 -5.12 -0.60 10.92
CA ARG A 80 -4.22 -1.51 10.18
C ARG A 80 -4.59 -1.59 8.71
N LEU A 81 -5.87 -1.56 8.37
CA LEU A 81 -6.35 -1.51 6.98
C LEU A 81 -5.93 -0.20 6.29
N ASP A 82 -6.05 0.93 6.99
CA ASP A 82 -5.62 2.24 6.49
C ASP A 82 -4.13 2.24 6.19
N MET A 83 -3.30 1.77 7.12
CA MET A 83 -1.85 1.69 6.92
C MET A 83 -1.44 0.67 5.85
N SER A 84 -2.19 -0.42 5.72
CA SER A 84 -1.94 -1.40 4.65
C SER A 84 -2.24 -0.78 3.28
N SER A 85 -3.34 -0.05 3.16
CA SER A 85 -3.71 0.68 1.93
C SER A 85 -2.68 1.75 1.59
N TYR A 86 -2.22 2.52 2.58
CA TYR A 86 -1.14 3.48 2.41
C TYR A 86 0.14 2.82 1.88
N MET A 87 0.54 1.69 2.47
CA MET A 87 1.74 0.99 2.03
C MET A 87 1.62 0.41 0.62
N LEU A 88 0.45 -0.14 0.27
CA LEU A 88 0.19 -0.64 -1.08
C LEU A 88 0.30 0.48 -2.12
N ASN A 89 -0.29 1.65 -1.85
CA ASN A 89 -0.17 2.81 -2.73
C ASN A 89 1.30 3.26 -2.88
N HIS A 90 2.07 3.26 -1.79
CA HIS A 90 3.49 3.61 -1.85
C HIS A 90 4.31 2.61 -2.66
N ILE A 91 4.04 1.31 -2.52
CA ILE A 91 4.68 0.26 -3.31
C ILE A 91 4.35 0.43 -4.80
N GLN A 92 3.08 0.68 -5.14
CA GLN A 92 2.66 0.92 -6.53
C GLN A 92 3.35 2.14 -7.14
N GLN A 93 3.46 3.24 -6.39
CA GLN A 93 4.22 4.42 -6.82
C GLN A 93 5.68 4.06 -7.12
N LYS A 94 6.35 3.33 -6.23
CA LYS A 94 7.76 2.93 -6.40
C LYS A 94 7.94 1.99 -7.59
N ILE A 95 7.00 1.09 -7.84
CA ILE A 95 6.99 0.24 -9.05
C ILE A 95 6.86 1.10 -10.32
N GLY A 96 6.02 2.13 -10.30
CA GLY A 96 5.89 3.09 -11.40
C GLY A 96 7.18 3.85 -11.67
N GLU A 97 7.81 4.39 -10.62
CA GLU A 97 9.11 5.07 -10.70
C GLU A 97 10.20 4.16 -11.29
N LEU A 98 10.28 2.91 -10.80
CA LEU A 98 11.23 1.91 -11.32
C LEU A 98 10.97 1.56 -12.78
N SER A 99 9.70 1.39 -13.16
CA SER A 99 9.32 1.10 -14.55
C SER A 99 9.73 2.25 -15.49
N GLY A 100 9.50 3.49 -15.07
CA GLY A 100 9.95 4.68 -15.81
C GLY A 100 11.47 4.77 -15.91
N ALA A 101 12.19 4.52 -14.82
CA ALA A 101 13.66 4.49 -14.83
C ALA A 101 14.21 3.42 -15.79
N ILE A 102 13.62 2.22 -15.80
CA ILE A 102 13.99 1.14 -16.73
C ILE A 102 13.73 1.55 -18.18
N GLN A 103 12.59 2.18 -18.48
CA GLN A 103 12.29 2.67 -19.84
C GLN A 103 13.29 3.74 -20.28
N SER A 104 13.63 4.69 -19.41
CA SER A 104 14.64 5.72 -19.68
C SER A 104 16.03 5.12 -19.92
N LEU A 105 16.44 4.10 -19.15
CA LEU A 105 17.70 3.39 -19.36
C LEU A 105 17.74 2.67 -20.71
N LYS A 106 16.64 2.00 -21.10
CA LYS A 106 16.51 1.36 -22.41
C LYS A 106 16.59 2.39 -23.55
N ALA A 107 15.88 3.51 -23.44
CA ALA A 107 15.90 4.58 -24.43
C ALA A 107 17.30 5.20 -24.57
N SER A 108 17.98 5.46 -23.45
CA SER A 108 19.36 5.95 -23.44
C SER A 108 20.34 4.98 -24.09
N THR A 109 20.18 3.67 -23.84
CA THR A 109 20.99 2.62 -24.46
C THR A 109 20.73 2.48 -25.96
N ALA A 110 19.47 2.58 -26.39
CA ALA A 110 19.12 2.59 -27.81
C ALA A 110 19.67 3.85 -28.51
N HIS A 111 19.61 5.00 -27.85
CA HIS A 111 20.13 6.26 -28.37
C HIS A 111 21.66 6.22 -28.54
N SER A 112 22.40 5.70 -27.56
CA SER A 112 23.86 5.55 -27.65
C SER A 112 24.29 4.56 -28.74
N GLN A 113 23.52 3.48 -28.98
CA GLN A 113 23.76 2.58 -30.12
C GLN A 113 23.49 3.26 -31.47
N SER A 114 22.46 4.10 -31.58
CA SER A 114 22.15 4.83 -32.82
C SER A 114 23.25 5.83 -33.20
N MET A 115 23.87 6.49 -32.22
CA MET A 115 24.99 7.41 -32.47
C MET A 115 26.28 6.68 -32.86
N ASN A 116 26.49 5.46 -32.39
CA ASN A 116 27.66 4.65 -32.75
C ASN A 116 27.64 4.20 -34.22
N TRP A 117 26.46 3.91 -34.78
CA TRP A 117 26.30 3.56 -36.20
C TRP A 117 26.26 4.78 -37.15
N GLY A 118 26.04 5.99 -36.63
CA GLY A 118 26.00 7.23 -37.42
C GLY A 118 27.35 7.91 -37.64
N GLN A 119 28.43 7.46 -36.97
CA GLN A 119 29.72 8.16 -36.98
C GLN A 119 30.81 7.55 -37.89
N TYR A 120 30.54 6.43 -38.57
CA TYR A 120 31.49 5.77 -39.48
C TYR A 120 31.02 5.72 -40.95
N SER A 121 30.40 6.79 -41.45
CA SER A 121 30.27 6.97 -42.90
C SER A 121 30.57 8.41 -43.30
N ASN A 122 31.47 8.57 -44.27
CA ASN A 122 31.93 9.81 -44.92
C ASN A 122 33.16 10.50 -44.32
N GLN A 123 34.33 9.86 -44.43
CA GLN A 123 35.57 10.62 -44.55
C GLN A 123 36.62 9.97 -45.46
N TYR A 124 36.22 9.46 -46.63
CA TYR A 124 37.14 9.24 -47.76
C TYR A 124 36.36 9.39 -49.07
N GLY A 125 36.63 10.47 -49.81
CA GLY A 125 36.07 10.65 -51.14
C GLY A 125 35.61 12.07 -51.47
N HIS A 126 36.46 13.08 -51.29
CA HIS A 126 36.33 14.32 -52.06
C HIS A 126 37.39 14.29 -53.17
N SER A 127 37.07 13.57 -54.25
CA SER A 127 37.76 13.69 -55.52
C SER A 127 36.98 14.69 -56.38
N SER A 128 37.68 15.77 -56.72
CA SER A 128 37.28 16.89 -57.54
C SER A 128 36.57 16.45 -58.82
N ALA A 129 35.27 16.74 -58.95
CA ALA A 129 34.52 16.56 -60.19
C ALA A 129 33.73 17.83 -60.52
N HIS A 130 34.35 18.66 -61.34
CA HIS A 130 33.77 19.39 -62.48
C HIS A 130 32.51 20.25 -62.23
N GLN A 131 32.77 21.56 -62.20
CA GLN A 131 31.90 22.62 -62.71
C GLN A 131 31.19 22.20 -64.01
N MET A 132 29.86 22.23 -64.03
CA MET A 132 29.06 22.46 -65.24
C MET A 132 27.89 23.38 -64.89
N MET A 133 27.69 24.40 -65.73
CA MET A 133 26.81 25.56 -65.56
C MET A 133 25.30 25.26 -65.71
N PRO A 134 24.40 26.18 -65.29
CA PRO A 134 22.95 25.99 -65.35
C PRO A 134 22.38 26.22 -66.76
N GLY A 135 21.46 25.33 -67.18
CA GLY A 135 20.84 25.34 -68.50
C GLY A 135 19.91 26.53 -68.75
N GLN A 136 20.08 27.19 -69.91
CA GLN A 136 19.11 28.12 -70.49
C GLN A 136 18.01 27.34 -71.23
N PHE A 137 16.77 27.65 -70.88
CA PHE A 137 15.55 27.18 -71.51
C PHE A 137 15.45 27.66 -72.97
N GLY A 138 15.09 26.74 -73.86
CA GLY A 138 14.82 27.00 -75.27
C GLY A 138 13.51 27.75 -75.49
N SER A 139 13.56 28.79 -76.31
CA SER A 139 12.42 29.52 -76.86
C SER A 139 12.07 28.96 -78.24
N SER A 140 10.82 28.55 -78.45
CA SER A 140 10.08 28.74 -79.73
C SER A 140 8.63 28.22 -79.63
N MET A 141 7.72 29.13 -79.28
CA MET A 141 6.39 29.26 -79.93
C MET A 141 6.56 30.25 -81.11
N PRO A 142 5.62 30.43 -82.08
CA PRO A 142 4.16 30.21 -81.99
C PRO A 142 3.42 29.79 -83.30
N GLN A 143 2.07 29.77 -83.20
CA GLN A 143 1.03 29.92 -84.26
C GLN A 143 0.78 28.70 -85.19
N GLN A 144 -0.45 28.23 -85.47
CA GLN A 144 -1.82 28.78 -85.38
C GLN A 144 -2.80 27.70 -84.89
#